data_AF-A0AAV3S6B6-F1
#
_entry.id   AF-A0AAV3S6B6-F1
#
_cell.length_a   1.000
_cell.length_b   1.000
_cell.length_c   1.000
_cell.angle_alpha   90.00
_cell.angle_beta   90.00
_cell.angle_gamma   90.00
#
_symmetry.space_group_name_H-M   'P 1'
#
loop_
_entity.id
_entity.type
_entity.pdbx_description
1 polymer ?
#
loop_
_entity_poly.entity_id
_entity_poly.type
_entity_poly.pdbx_seq_one_letter_code
_entity_poly.pdbx_strand_id
1 'polypeptide(L)'
;MTTYDALTTWALIVAIAVPTYLLRFSFIGLLGRLGEVPDWAERALAFVPAAVLAALVVPDVVTVHSTVVATLAQEKVVAGAAAAAVAYYTEDVLATIAVGMGVFWAIRFGLPLVA
;
A
#
# COMPACT_ATOMS: atom_id res chain seq x y z
N MET A 1 6.09 -26.86 7.47
CA MET A 1 6.19 -26.52 6.03
C MET A 1 5.06 -27.26 5.33
N THR A 2 4.07 -26.54 4.81
CA THR A 2 2.95 -27.15 4.08
C THR A 2 3.46 -27.59 2.71
N THR A 3 3.71 -28.89 2.54
CA THR A 3 4.09 -29.45 1.24
C THR A 3 2.84 -29.47 0.35
N TYR A 4 2.70 -28.47 -0.51
CA TYR A 4 1.63 -28.45 -1.52
C TYR A 4 2.00 -29.39 -2.66
N ASP A 5 1.04 -30.19 -3.12
CA ASP A 5 1.20 -31.03 -4.29
C ASP A 5 1.41 -30.15 -5.55
N ALA A 6 2.17 -30.64 -6.52
CA ALA A 6 2.50 -29.89 -7.74
C ALA A 6 1.23 -29.44 -8.47
N LEU A 7 0.19 -30.28 -8.50
CA LEU A 7 -1.10 -29.95 -9.09
C LEU A 7 -1.76 -28.76 -8.37
N THR A 8 -1.66 -28.70 -7.04
CA THR A 8 -2.23 -27.60 -6.24
C THR A 8 -1.49 -26.29 -6.49
N THR A 9 -0.16 -26.34 -6.60
CA THR A 9 0.65 -25.14 -6.94
C THR A 9 0.29 -24.62 -8.32
N TRP A 10 0.22 -25.48 -9.34
CA TRP A 10 -0.20 -25.09 -10.69
C TRP A 10 -1.63 -24.55 -10.72
N ALA A 11 -2.55 -25.18 -9.99
CA ALA A 11 -3.92 -24.69 -9.87
C ALA A 11 -3.99 -23.29 -9.25
N LEU A 12 -3.21 -23.00 -8.19
CA LEU A 12 -3.14 -21.67 -7.59
C LEU A 12 -2.57 -20.62 -8.54
N ILE A 13 -1.51 -20.96 -9.27
CA ILE A 13 -0.92 -20.06 -10.27
C ILE A 13 -1.97 -19.69 -11.33
N VAL A 14 -2.67 -20.68 -11.89
CA VAL A 14 -3.72 -20.44 -12.89
C VAL A 14 -4.88 -19.65 -12.27
N ALA A 15 -5.29 -19.99 -11.05
CA ALA A 15 -6.37 -19.30 -10.34
C ALA A 15 -6.08 -17.82 -10.07
N ILE A 16 -4.82 -17.42 -9.88
CA ILE A 16 -4.43 -16.00 -9.73
C ILE A 16 -4.17 -15.36 -11.11
N ALA A 17 -3.57 -16.11 -12.04
CA ALA A 17 -3.21 -15.60 -13.37
C ALA A 17 -4.45 -15.25 -14.20
N VAL A 18 -5.49 -16.09 -14.19
CA VAL A 18 -6.71 -15.90 -15.00
C VAL A 18 -7.44 -14.60 -14.64
N PRO A 19 -7.80 -14.31 -13.37
CA PRO A 19 -8.43 -13.05 -13.00
C PRO A 19 -7.53 -11.84 -13.28
N THR A 20 -6.23 -11.95 -13.00
CA THR A 20 -5.27 -10.84 -13.24
C THR A 20 -5.22 -10.48 -14.72
N TYR A 21 -5.17 -11.49 -15.59
CA TYR A 21 -5.14 -11.29 -17.03
C TYR A 21 -6.49 -10.80 -17.56
N LEU A 22 -7.60 -11.35 -17.06
CA LEU A 22 -8.95 -10.91 -17.41
C LEU A 22 -9.20 -9.46 -17.03
N LEU A 23 -8.77 -9.00 -15.85
CA LEU A 23 -8.88 -7.60 -15.44
C LEU A 23 -8.09 -6.69 -16.40
N ARG A 24 -6.86 -7.06 -16.75
CA ARG A 24 -6.04 -6.31 -17.73
C ARG A 24 -6.66 -6.29 -19.13
N PHE A 25 -7.14 -7.45 -19.59
CA PHE A 25 -7.72 -7.60 -20.92
C PHE A 25 -9.10 -6.95 -21.01
N SER A 26 -9.85 -6.90 -19.90
CA SER A 26 -11.12 -6.18 -19.81
C SER A 26 -10.93 -4.71 -20.16
N PHE A 27 -9.87 -4.05 -19.65
CA PHE A 27 -9.55 -2.68 -20.08
C PHE A 27 -9.35 -2.59 -21.59
N ILE A 28 -8.58 -3.48 -22.21
CA ILE A 28 -8.33 -3.44 -23.66
C ILE A 28 -9.61 -3.72 -24.47
N GLY A 29 -10.43 -4.70 -24.05
CA GLY A 29 -11.68 -5.07 -24.72
C GLY A 29 -12.81 -4.04 -24.54
N LEU A 30 -12.88 -3.37 -23.40
CA LEU A 30 -13.82 -2.28 -23.13
C LEU A 30 -13.38 -0.98 -23.82
N LEU A 31 -12.09 -0.64 -23.78
CA LEU A 31 -11.53 0.54 -24.47
C LEU A 31 -11.65 0.41 -25.99
N GLY A 32 -11.44 -0.79 -26.55
CA GLY A 32 -11.61 -1.04 -27.98
C GLY A 32 -13.05 -0.91 -28.50
N ARG A 33 -14.06 -0.97 -27.61
CA ARG A 33 -15.49 -0.78 -27.97
C ARG A 33 -16.04 0.61 -27.68
N LEU A 34 -15.46 1.35 -26.73
CA LEU A 34 -15.95 2.69 -26.36
C LEU A 34 -15.27 3.84 -27.13
N GLY A 35 -14.24 3.58 -27.92
CA GLY A 35 -13.60 4.60 -28.79
C GLY A 35 -12.71 5.59 -28.04
N GLU A 36 -13.14 6.04 -26.85
CA GLU A 36 -12.42 6.96 -25.95
C GLU A 36 -12.76 6.62 -24.49
N VAL A 37 -11.75 6.66 -23.61
CA VAL A 37 -11.97 6.59 -22.16
C VAL A 37 -12.58 7.92 -21.73
N PRO A 38 -13.77 7.95 -21.10
CA PRO A 38 -14.30 9.22 -20.63
C PRO A 38 -13.40 9.75 -19.50
N ASP A 39 -13.08 11.06 -19.53
CA ASP A 39 -12.09 11.68 -18.65
C ASP A 39 -12.29 11.40 -17.15
N TRP A 40 -13.53 11.15 -16.71
CA TRP A 40 -13.82 10.81 -15.30
C TRP A 40 -13.28 9.43 -14.91
N ALA A 41 -13.27 8.47 -15.84
CA ALA A 41 -12.76 7.12 -15.60
C ALA A 41 -11.22 7.12 -15.60
N GLU A 42 -10.59 7.87 -16.50
CA GLU A 42 -9.13 8.02 -16.52
C GLU A 42 -8.61 8.67 -15.24
N ARG A 43 -9.26 9.75 -14.79
CA ARG A 43 -8.95 10.39 -13.50
C ARG A 43 -9.15 9.42 -12.33
N ALA A 44 -10.25 8.67 -12.30
CA ALA A 44 -10.50 7.70 -11.24
C ALA A 44 -9.45 6.58 -11.20
N LEU A 45 -9.03 6.07 -12.37
CA LEU A 45 -8.01 5.03 -12.49
C LEU A 45 -6.63 5.49 -12.03
N ALA A 46 -6.28 6.77 -12.25
CA ALA A 46 -5.02 7.34 -11.76
C ALA A 46 -4.94 7.36 -10.22
N PHE A 47 -6.07 7.43 -9.52
CA PHE A 47 -6.11 7.39 -8.05
C PHE A 47 -6.16 5.97 -7.46
N VAL A 48 -6.45 4.94 -8.27
CA VAL A 48 -6.54 3.55 -7.79
C VAL A 48 -5.25 3.08 -7.08
N PRO A 49 -4.05 3.26 -7.64
CA PRO A 49 -2.82 2.80 -6.98
C PRO A 49 -2.62 3.44 -5.61
N ALA A 50 -2.82 4.76 -5.50
CA ALA A 50 -2.68 5.48 -4.24
C ALA A 50 -3.74 5.06 -3.21
N ALA A 51 -4.99 4.90 -3.65
CA ALA A 51 -6.09 4.47 -2.79
C ALA A 51 -5.90 3.03 -2.26
N VAL A 52 -5.41 2.12 -3.11
CA VAL A 52 -5.11 0.74 -2.70
C VAL A 52 -3.97 0.71 -1.71
N LEU A 53 -2.87 1.46 -1.94
CA LEU A 53 -1.77 1.58 -0.98
C LEU A 53 -2.26 2.13 0.36
N ALA A 54 -3.10 3.17 0.35
CA ALA A 54 -3.71 3.70 1.56
C ALA A 54 -4.57 2.64 2.28
N ALA A 55 -5.44 1.92 1.55
CA ALA A 55 -6.30 0.89 2.12
C ALA A 55 -5.51 -0.30 2.72
N LEU A 56 -4.33 -0.61 2.18
CA LEU A 56 -3.43 -1.63 2.70
C LEU A 56 -2.66 -1.16 3.94
N VAL A 57 -2.18 0.09 3.94
CA VAL A 57 -1.34 0.65 5.00
C VAL A 57 -2.17 1.09 6.21
N VAL A 58 -3.34 1.68 6.00
CA VAL A 58 -4.22 2.18 7.07
C VAL A 58 -4.51 1.12 8.16
N PRO A 59 -4.94 -0.12 7.87
CA PRO A 59 -5.19 -1.10 8.93
C PRO A 59 -3.91 -1.54 9.66
N ASP A 60 -2.76 -1.50 8.98
CA ASP A 60 -1.46 -1.86 9.57
C ASP A 60 -0.89 -0.73 10.47
N VAL A 61 -1.33 0.51 10.25
CA VAL A 61 -0.99 1.69 11.07
C VAL A 61 -2.01 1.91 12.19
N VAL A 62 -3.30 1.72 11.91
CA VAL A 62 -4.41 1.88 12.86
C VAL A 62 -4.60 0.57 13.62
N THR A 63 -3.59 0.17 14.38
CA THR A 63 -3.75 -0.92 15.36
C THR A 63 -4.49 -0.39 16.59
N VAL A 64 -5.72 -0.86 16.81
CA VAL A 64 -6.54 -0.49 17.99
C VAL A 64 -5.92 -1.12 19.25
N HIS A 65 -5.06 -0.37 19.95
CA HIS A 65 -4.59 -0.74 21.28
C HIS A 65 -5.59 -0.27 22.36
N SER A 66 -5.50 -0.86 23.55
CA SER A 66 -6.42 -0.65 24.68
C SER A 66 -6.50 0.79 25.22
N THR A 67 -5.68 1.73 24.71
CA THR A 67 -5.71 3.13 25.10
C THR A 67 -5.31 4.03 23.93
N VAL A 68 -6.07 5.10 23.69
CA VAL A 68 -5.83 6.08 22.60
C VAL A 68 -4.40 6.65 22.63
N VAL A 69 -3.85 6.83 23.84
CA VAL A 69 -2.48 7.33 24.05
C VAL A 69 -1.42 6.32 23.62
N ALA A 70 -1.67 5.01 23.80
CA ALA A 70 -0.74 3.95 23.38
C ALA A 70 -0.74 3.77 21.85
N THR A 71 -1.88 3.96 21.20
CA THR A 71 -2.01 3.95 19.73
C THR A 71 -1.29 5.15 19.10
N LEU A 72 -1.37 6.34 19.73
CA LEU A 72 -0.70 7.55 19.24
C LEU A 72 0.82 7.55 19.50
N ALA A 73 1.28 6.88 20.55
CA ALA A 73 2.70 6.73 20.88
C ALA A 73 3.40 5.61 20.08
N GLN A 74 2.68 4.93 19.18
CA GLN A 74 3.20 3.80 18.44
C GLN A 74 4.13 4.29 17.32
N GLU A 75 5.30 3.66 17.21
CA GLU A 75 6.41 4.02 16.30
C GLU A 75 5.94 4.26 14.85
N LYS A 76 4.95 3.49 14.41
CA LYS A 76 4.38 3.53 13.05
C LYS A 76 3.48 4.74 12.81
N VAL A 77 2.74 5.21 13.81
CA VAL A 77 1.86 6.38 13.69
C VAL A 77 2.67 7.66 13.64
N VAL A 78 3.71 7.78 14.47
CA VAL A 78 4.63 8.93 14.46
C VAL A 78 5.44 8.97 13.16
N ALA A 79 5.98 7.83 12.71
CA ALA A 79 6.68 7.74 11.43
C ALA A 79 5.75 8.05 10.24
N GLY A 80 4.51 7.56 10.27
CA GLY A 80 3.50 7.85 9.25
C GLY A 80 3.10 9.33 9.20
N ALA A 81 2.95 9.99 10.34
CA ALA A 81 2.64 11.42 10.41
C ALA A 81 3.81 12.27 9.92
N ALA A 82 5.05 11.92 10.28
CA ALA A 82 6.25 12.60 9.77
C ALA A 82 6.38 12.43 8.26
N ALA A 83 6.17 11.22 7.74
CA ALA A 83 6.14 10.96 6.31
C ALA A 83 5.04 11.77 5.61
N ALA A 84 3.83 11.82 6.14
CA ALA A 84 2.74 12.62 5.58
C ALA A 84 3.05 14.13 5.54
N ALA A 85 3.68 14.67 6.58
CA ALA A 85 4.10 16.07 6.62
C ALA A 85 5.15 16.38 5.55
N VAL A 86 6.13 15.49 5.36
CA VAL A 86 7.15 15.63 4.31
C VAL A 86 6.56 15.45 2.91
N ALA A 87 5.58 14.55 2.75
CA ALA A 87 4.85 14.35 1.50
C ALA A 87 4.21 15.65 1.04
N TYR A 88 3.54 16.32 1.98
CA TYR A 88 2.82 17.55 1.74
C TYR A 88 3.76 18.71 1.37
N TYR A 89 4.97 18.75 1.93
CA TYR A 89 5.90 19.87 1.71
C TYR A 89 6.84 19.67 0.52
N THR A 90 7.23 18.42 0.24
CA THR A 90 8.31 18.14 -0.73
C THR A 90 7.76 17.71 -2.09
N GLU A 91 6.51 17.22 -2.16
CA GLU A 91 5.89 16.60 -3.35
C GLU A 91 6.75 15.49 -4.01
N ASP A 92 7.80 15.03 -3.32
CA ASP A 92 8.78 14.04 -3.79
C ASP A 92 8.59 12.72 -3.05
N VAL A 93 8.27 11.67 -3.81
CA VAL A 93 8.05 10.30 -3.34
C VAL A 93 9.30 9.71 -2.72
N LEU A 94 10.49 10.03 -3.25
CA LEU A 94 11.74 9.48 -2.75
C LEU A 94 12.09 10.08 -1.38
N ALA A 95 11.91 11.39 -1.23
CA ALA A 95 12.13 12.10 0.02
C ALA A 95 11.16 11.61 1.12
N THR A 96 9.91 11.34 0.77
CA THR A 96 8.92 10.79 1.71
C THR A 96 9.29 9.42 2.22
N ILE A 97 9.70 8.51 1.32
CA ILE A 97 10.13 7.16 1.69
C ILE A 97 11.39 7.24 2.57
N ALA A 98 12.36 8.08 2.20
CA ALA A 98 13.60 8.24 2.94
C ALA A 98 13.37 8.77 4.36
N VAL A 99 12.53 9.81 4.52
CA VAL A 99 12.22 10.35 5.85
C VAL A 99 11.36 9.39 6.66
N GLY A 100 10.32 8.79 6.07
CA GLY A 100 9.48 7.82 6.78
C GLY A 100 10.28 6.62 7.28
N MET A 101 11.16 6.07 6.45
CA MET A 101 12.07 4.99 6.83
C MET A 101 13.08 5.46 7.88
N GLY A 102 13.68 6.64 7.71
CA GLY A 102 14.64 7.21 8.65
C GLY A 102 14.06 7.43 10.04
N VAL A 103 12.85 8.00 10.13
CA VAL A 103 12.14 8.22 11.41
C VAL A 103 11.75 6.88 12.03
N PHE A 104 11.23 5.94 11.25
CA PHE A 104 10.90 4.60 11.74
C PHE A 104 12.13 3.91 12.33
N TRP A 105 13.26 3.95 11.63
CA TRP A 105 14.51 3.33 12.09
C TRP A 105 15.09 4.04 13.32
N ALA A 106 15.06 5.38 13.35
CA ALA A 106 15.51 6.15 14.50
C ALA A 106 14.71 5.83 15.77
N ILE A 107 13.39 5.66 15.66
CA ILE A 107 12.54 5.28 16.79
C ILE A 107 12.82 3.82 17.18
N ARG A 108 12.80 2.90 16.21
CA ARG A 108 12.97 1.45 16.42
C ARG A 108 14.34 1.09 17.03
N PHE A 109 15.41 1.74 16.58
CA PHE A 109 16.79 1.45 16.97
C PHE A 109 17.32 2.40 18.06
N GLY A 110 16.72 3.59 18.22
CA GLY A 110 17.05 4.52 19.30
C GLY A 110 16.45 4.12 20.66
N LEU A 111 15.28 3.47 20.69
CA LEU A 111 14.64 3.00 21.92
C LEU A 111 15.47 1.97 22.74
N PRO A 112 16.16 0.97 22.16
CA PRO A 112 16.95 0.00 22.93
C PRO A 112 18.25 0.56 23.54
N LEU A 113 18.63 1.81 23.25
CA LEU A 113 19.80 2.45 23.90
C LEU A 113 19.44 3.24 25.17
N VAL A 114 18.15 3.37 25.49
CA VAL A 114 17.65 4.13 26.66
C VAL A 114 16.96 3.23 27.71
N ALA A 115 16.87 1.92 27.45
CA ALA A 115 16.39 0.90 28.41
C ALA A 115 17.56 0.05 28.92
#